data_AF-A0A7I4YKK6-F1
#
_entry.id   AF-A0A7I4YKK6-F1
#
_cell.length_a   1.000
_cell.length_b   1.000
_cell.length_c   1.000
_cell.angle_alpha   90.00
_cell.angle_beta   90.00
_cell.angle_gamma   90.00
#
_symmetry.space_group_name_H-M   'P 1'
#
loop_
_entity.id
_entity.type
_entity.pdbx_description
1 polymer ?
#
loop_
_entity_poly.entity_id
_entity_poly.type
_entity_poly.pdbx_seq_one_letter_code
_entity_poly.pdbx_strand_id
1 'polypeptide(L)'
;MMKKRARMKAEGRVQTADYRELCEALRKKIKCDYEGYRQKKLREAAERRVSLKAVERDICLRHHIPSALKDNTGLRTTNRLQMNEICTKFFNDLYCSKAVVARAVQNTAEEPIPDVMWEEVEHAVKQIKAGKSPGCDNIRPEHLKAGGLPLFKALAQRSREEDSGAMEEITDDTADEKRRSREFGQLQTHYIAVPSL
;
A
#
# COMPACT_ATOMS: atom_id res chain seq x y z
N MET A 1 23.16 24.17 -13.17
CA MET A 1 22.69 24.09 -14.58
C MET A 1 21.18 24.30 -14.73
N MET A 2 20.32 23.62 -13.95
CA MET A 2 18.85 23.79 -14.05
C MET A 2 18.39 25.24 -13.82
N LYS A 3 18.94 25.93 -12.81
CA LYS A 3 18.67 27.37 -12.56
C LYS A 3 19.06 28.27 -13.75
N LYS A 4 20.18 27.98 -14.40
CA LYS A 4 20.65 28.71 -15.60
C LYS A 4 19.69 28.52 -16.78
N ARG A 5 19.20 27.28 -17.00
CA ARG A 5 18.20 26.98 -18.04
C ARG A 5 16.87 27.71 -17.79
N ALA A 6 16.41 27.74 -16.53
CA ALA A 6 15.20 28.46 -16.15
C ALA A 6 15.34 29.97 -16.42
N ARG A 7 16.46 30.56 -16.03
CA ARG A 7 16.76 31.98 -16.28
C ARG A 7 16.80 32.30 -17.78
N MET A 8 17.53 31.53 -18.58
CA MET A 8 17.59 31.75 -20.04
C MET A 8 16.22 31.58 -20.73
N LYS A 9 15.34 30.73 -20.18
CA LYS A 9 13.96 30.60 -20.66
C LYS A 9 13.12 31.84 -20.33
N ALA A 10 13.27 32.39 -19.12
CA ALA A 10 12.58 33.62 -18.72
C ALA A 10 13.08 34.84 -19.52
N GLU A 11 14.37 34.89 -19.86
CA GLU A 11 15.01 35.93 -20.69
C GLU A 11 14.70 35.78 -22.20
N GLY A 12 13.91 34.78 -22.62
CA GLY A 12 13.58 34.56 -24.04
C GLY A 12 14.73 34.00 -24.90
N ARG A 13 15.87 33.63 -24.30
CA ARG A 13 17.09 33.14 -24.98
C ARG A 13 17.01 31.66 -25.37
N VAL A 14 15.84 31.18 -25.78
CA VAL A 14 15.60 29.74 -26.04
C VAL A 14 16.21 29.29 -27.38
N GLN A 15 16.38 30.20 -28.34
CA GLN A 15 16.91 29.92 -29.68
C GLN A 15 18.44 29.92 -29.76
N THR A 16 19.16 30.30 -28.69
CA THR A 16 20.63 30.42 -28.73
C THR A 16 21.33 29.06 -28.74
N ALA A 17 22.53 29.00 -29.33
CA ALA A 17 23.37 27.80 -29.32
C ALA A 17 23.70 27.37 -27.87
N ASP A 18 24.04 28.33 -27.02
CA ASP A 18 24.31 28.14 -25.59
C ASP A 18 23.16 27.45 -24.85
N TYR A 19 21.91 27.79 -25.18
CA TYR A 19 20.73 27.15 -24.57
C TYR A 19 20.62 25.69 -24.98
N ARG A 20 20.92 25.37 -26.24
CA ARG A 20 20.88 24.02 -26.79
C ARG A 20 21.95 23.14 -26.14
N GLU A 21 23.18 23.64 -26.07
CA GLU A 21 24.31 22.95 -25.44
C GLU A 21 24.04 22.71 -23.95
N LEU A 22 23.52 23.72 -23.24
CA LEU A 22 23.10 23.57 -21.84
C LEU A 22 22.03 22.49 -21.67
N CYS A 23 21.03 22.44 -22.57
CA CYS A 23 19.98 21.44 -22.54
C CYS A 23 20.51 20.02 -22.86
N GLU A 24 21.52 19.91 -23.71
CA GLU A 24 22.19 18.63 -23.99
C GLU A 24 23.01 18.16 -22.79
N ALA A 25 23.82 19.04 -22.21
CA ALA A 25 24.59 18.75 -20.99
C ALA A 25 23.68 18.34 -19.83
N LEU A 26 22.51 18.97 -19.69
CA LEU A 26 21.49 18.58 -18.72
C LEU A 26 20.94 17.19 -18.98
N ARG A 27 20.58 16.86 -20.23
CA ARG A 27 20.10 15.51 -20.60
C ARG A 27 21.16 14.45 -20.30
N LYS A 28 22.42 14.72 -20.61
CA LYS A 28 23.55 13.83 -20.29
C LYS A 28 23.70 13.62 -18.78
N LYS A 29 23.69 14.69 -17.98
CA LYS A 29 23.79 14.56 -16.51
C LYS A 29 22.62 13.77 -15.92
N ILE A 30 21.39 14.09 -16.33
CA ILE A 30 20.20 13.37 -15.88
C ILE A 30 20.32 11.87 -16.19
N LYS A 31 20.78 11.52 -17.42
CA LYS A 31 21.01 10.12 -17.80
C LYS A 31 22.05 9.45 -16.90
N CYS A 32 23.20 10.09 -16.66
CA CYS A 32 24.24 9.56 -15.78
C CYS A 32 23.75 9.40 -14.34
N ASP A 33 22.94 10.33 -13.82
CA ASP A 33 22.37 10.25 -12.48
C ASP A 33 21.45 9.03 -12.35
N TYR A 34 20.59 8.78 -13.35
CA TYR A 34 19.73 7.59 -13.38
C TYR A 34 20.51 6.29 -13.50
N GLU A 35 21.52 6.24 -14.36
CA GLU A 35 22.39 5.08 -14.52
C GLU A 35 23.18 4.79 -13.23
N GLY A 36 23.73 5.82 -12.59
CA GLY A 36 24.43 5.72 -11.32
C GLY A 36 23.53 5.24 -10.19
N TYR A 37 22.30 5.75 -10.11
CA TYR A 37 21.30 5.28 -9.14
C TYR A 37 20.96 3.79 -9.37
N ARG A 38 20.70 3.40 -10.62
CA ARG A 38 20.40 2.01 -11.00
C ARG A 38 21.54 1.07 -10.64
N GLN A 39 22.78 1.42 -11.02
CA GLN A 39 23.97 0.64 -10.70
C GLN A 39 24.17 0.48 -9.19
N LYS A 40 24.04 1.57 -8.43
CA LYS A 40 24.14 1.54 -6.97
C LYS A 40 23.11 0.59 -6.36
N LYS A 41 21.85 0.66 -6.81
CA LYS A 41 20.77 -0.19 -6.29
C LYS A 41 20.97 -1.67 -6.62
N LEU A 42 21.42 -1.98 -7.83
CA LEU A 42 21.74 -3.36 -8.20
C LEU A 42 22.94 -3.90 -7.44
N ARG A 43 23.96 -3.07 -7.17
CA ARG A 43 25.10 -3.44 -6.33
C ARG A 43 24.67 -3.75 -4.90
N GLU A 44 23.89 -2.87 -4.27
CA GLU A 44 23.32 -3.08 -2.94
C GLU A 44 22.51 -4.40 -2.87
N ALA A 45 21.77 -4.72 -3.94
CA ALA A 45 20.97 -5.94 -4.03
C ALA A 45 21.85 -7.21 -4.14
N ALA A 46 22.92 -7.15 -4.94
CA ALA A 46 23.88 -8.23 -5.09
C ALA A 46 24.58 -8.53 -3.74
N GLU A 47 25.04 -7.50 -3.04
CA GLU A 47 25.67 -7.61 -1.71
C GLU A 47 24.71 -8.25 -0.70
N ARG A 48 23.43 -7.87 -0.74
CA ARG A 48 22.38 -8.40 0.16
C ARG A 48 21.82 -9.75 -0.30
N ARG A 49 22.31 -10.34 -1.40
CA ARG A 49 21.80 -11.57 -2.02
C ARG A 49 20.29 -11.53 -2.28
N VAL A 50 19.77 -10.35 -2.61
CA VAL A 50 18.36 -10.14 -2.96
C VAL A 50 18.19 -10.31 -4.47
N SER A 51 17.00 -10.73 -4.91
CA SER A 51 16.68 -10.89 -6.33
C SER A 51 16.91 -9.59 -7.13
N LEU A 52 17.91 -9.60 -8.02
CA LEU A 52 18.23 -8.49 -8.91
C LEU A 52 17.06 -8.14 -9.83
N LYS A 53 16.30 -9.15 -10.30
CA LYS A 53 15.10 -8.95 -11.12
C LYS A 53 14.00 -8.20 -10.37
N ALA A 54 13.86 -8.42 -9.06
CA ALA A 54 12.87 -7.72 -8.24
C ALA A 54 13.26 -6.26 -8.04
N VAL A 55 14.54 -5.99 -7.77
CA VAL A 55 15.07 -4.63 -7.60
C VAL A 55 15.01 -3.85 -8.92
N GLU A 56 15.33 -4.47 -10.04
CA GLU A 56 15.19 -3.86 -11.36
C GLU A 56 13.74 -3.43 -11.64
N ARG A 57 12.77 -4.30 -11.32
CA ARG A 57 11.35 -3.94 -11.43
C ARG A 57 10.98 -2.75 -10.55
N ASP A 58 11.44 -2.71 -9.30
CA ASP A 58 11.16 -1.59 -8.39
C ASP A 58 11.77 -0.27 -8.89
N ILE A 59 12.97 -0.32 -9.48
CA ILE A 59 13.60 0.84 -10.14
C ILE A 59 12.74 1.33 -11.32
N CYS A 60 12.20 0.42 -12.14
CA CYS A 60 11.37 0.77 -13.29
C CYS A 60 9.97 1.28 -12.91
N LEU A 61 9.35 0.72 -11.87
CA LEU A 61 7.98 1.03 -11.46
C LEU A 61 7.83 2.46 -10.91
N ARG A 62 8.91 3.10 -10.46
CA ARG A 62 8.86 4.43 -9.82
C ARG A 62 8.83 5.63 -10.77
N HIS A 63 8.85 5.45 -12.10
CA HIS A 63 9.15 6.57 -13.00
C HIS A 63 8.21 6.84 -14.19
N HIS A 64 7.10 6.12 -14.36
CA HIS A 64 6.17 6.51 -15.42
C HIS A 64 5.25 7.66 -14.97
N ILE A 65 5.73 8.90 -15.12
CA ILE A 65 4.87 10.09 -15.00
C ILE A 65 4.11 10.23 -16.32
N PRO A 66 2.76 10.20 -16.32
CA PRO A 66 1.99 10.40 -17.53
C PRO A 66 2.33 11.75 -18.17
N SER A 67 2.56 11.74 -19.48
CA SER A 67 2.95 12.92 -20.26
C SER A 67 1.77 13.82 -20.64
N ALA A 68 0.55 13.30 -20.55
CA ALA A 68 -0.70 14.00 -20.79
C ALA A 68 -1.84 13.33 -20.02
N LEU A 69 -2.87 14.09 -19.67
CA LEU A 69 -4.13 13.58 -19.12
C LEU A 69 -5.31 14.08 -19.96
N LYS A 70 -6.43 13.37 -19.86
CA LYS A 70 -7.71 13.85 -20.40
C LYS A 70 -8.54 14.43 -19.27
N ASP A 71 -9.18 15.55 -19.54
CA ASP A 71 -10.18 16.13 -18.65
C ASP A 71 -11.51 15.35 -18.75
N ASN A 72 -12.47 15.71 -17.90
CA ASN A 72 -13.81 15.14 -17.80
C ASN A 72 -14.59 15.26 -19.12
N THR A 73 -14.24 16.26 -19.93
CA THR A 73 -14.78 16.52 -21.27
C THR A 73 -14.11 15.69 -22.37
N GLY A 74 -13.08 14.90 -22.02
CA GLY A 74 -12.28 14.10 -22.96
C GLY A 74 -11.13 14.86 -23.63
N LEU A 75 -11.00 16.17 -23.38
CA LEU A 75 -9.92 17.00 -23.94
C LEU A 75 -8.56 16.62 -23.37
N ARG A 76 -7.58 16.39 -24.25
CA ARG A 76 -6.22 15.99 -23.88
C ARG A 76 -5.35 17.21 -23.59
N THR A 77 -4.69 17.19 -22.43
CA THR A 77 -3.86 18.28 -21.93
C THR A 77 -2.47 17.79 -21.53
N THR A 78 -1.45 18.53 -21.94
CA THR A 78 -0.02 18.32 -21.58
C THR A 78 0.50 19.37 -20.59
N ASN A 79 -0.28 20.41 -20.31
CA ASN A 79 0.08 21.46 -19.35
C ASN A 79 0.05 20.88 -17.93
N ARG A 80 1.17 21.03 -17.21
CA ARG A 80 1.34 20.42 -15.89
C ARG A 80 0.40 20.97 -14.82
N LEU A 81 0.06 22.25 -14.88
CA LEU A 81 -0.87 22.87 -13.93
C LEU A 81 -2.28 22.29 -14.14
N GLN A 82 -2.75 22.29 -15.39
CA GLN A 82 -4.05 21.73 -15.74
C GLN A 82 -4.14 20.22 -15.46
N MET A 83 -3.07 19.46 -15.70
CA MET A 83 -3.02 18.04 -15.31
C MET A 83 -3.18 17.84 -13.80
N ASN A 84 -2.57 18.70 -12.97
CA ASN A 84 -2.73 18.64 -11.52
C ASN A 84 -4.16 19.00 -11.10
N GLU A 85 -4.79 19.97 -11.74
CA GLU A 85 -6.20 20.31 -11.52
C GLU A 85 -7.13 19.14 -11.85
N ILE A 86 -6.91 18.47 -12.98
CA ILE A 86 -7.67 17.27 -13.38
C ILE A 86 -7.54 16.19 -12.31
N CYS A 87 -6.32 15.86 -11.87
CA CYS A 87 -6.09 14.89 -10.80
C CYS A 87 -6.79 15.30 -9.49
N THR A 88 -6.69 16.59 -9.13
CA THR A 88 -7.24 17.10 -7.87
C THR A 88 -8.76 17.00 -7.87
N LYS A 89 -9.41 17.43 -8.95
CA LYS A 89 -10.87 17.28 -9.12
C LYS A 89 -11.28 15.81 -9.08
N PHE A 90 -10.62 14.95 -9.86
CA PHE A 90 -10.94 13.53 -9.90
C PHE A 90 -10.88 12.87 -8.52
N PHE A 91 -9.79 13.07 -7.77
CA PHE A 91 -9.67 12.46 -6.45
C PHE A 91 -10.58 13.09 -5.42
N ASN A 92 -10.80 14.41 -5.46
CA ASN A 92 -11.80 15.04 -4.59
C ASN A 92 -13.20 14.46 -4.84
N ASP A 93 -13.62 14.36 -6.11
CA ASP A 93 -14.91 13.78 -6.48
C ASP A 93 -15.02 12.32 -6.02
N LEU A 94 -13.94 11.53 -6.20
CA LEU A 94 -13.88 10.14 -5.77
C LEU A 94 -14.05 9.98 -4.26
N TYR A 95 -13.34 10.79 -3.47
CA TYR A 95 -13.36 10.69 -2.00
C TYR A 95 -14.52 11.43 -1.35
N CYS A 96 -15.14 12.40 -2.03
CA CYS A 96 -16.37 13.06 -1.57
C CYS A 96 -17.64 12.30 -2.01
N SER A 97 -17.53 11.35 -2.94
CA SER A 97 -18.65 10.55 -3.41
C SER A 97 -19.22 9.70 -2.26
N LYS A 98 -20.52 9.89 -1.98
CA LYS A 98 -21.31 9.05 -1.08
C LYS A 98 -22.06 7.95 -1.83
N ALA A 99 -21.67 7.68 -3.07
CA ALA A 99 -22.31 6.63 -3.86
C ALA A 99 -22.15 5.29 -3.14
N VAL A 100 -23.28 4.68 -2.78
CA VAL A 100 -23.30 3.32 -2.24
C VAL A 100 -23.02 2.38 -3.41
N VAL A 101 -21.75 2.02 -3.57
CA VAL A 101 -21.35 0.99 -4.52
C VAL A 101 -21.84 -0.33 -3.96
N ALA A 102 -22.70 -1.04 -4.70
CA ALA A 102 -23.11 -2.38 -4.33
C ALA A 102 -21.84 -3.22 -4.15
N ARG A 103 -21.60 -3.67 -2.91
CA ARG A 103 -20.49 -4.58 -2.63
C ARG A 103 -20.76 -5.81 -3.48
N ALA A 104 -19.81 -6.17 -4.36
CA ALA A 104 -19.89 -7.43 -5.08
C ALA A 104 -20.14 -8.52 -4.04
N VAL A 105 -21.30 -9.18 -4.15
CA VAL A 105 -21.63 -10.33 -3.33
C VAL A 105 -20.56 -11.36 -3.68
N GLN A 106 -19.57 -11.51 -2.81
CA GLN A 106 -18.69 -12.65 -2.91
C GLN A 106 -19.58 -13.86 -2.69
N ASN A 107 -19.56 -14.80 -3.63
CA ASN A 107 -20.31 -16.04 -3.49
C ASN A 107 -19.90 -16.71 -2.17
N THR A 108 -20.74 -16.58 -1.14
CA THR A 108 -20.60 -17.26 0.15
C THR A 108 -21.19 -18.66 0.02
N ALA A 109 -20.83 -19.40 -1.02
CA ALA A 109 -20.97 -20.84 -0.91
C ALA A 109 -20.00 -21.24 0.21
N GLU A 110 -20.53 -21.64 1.36
CA GLU A 110 -19.76 -22.20 2.46
C GLU A 110 -19.12 -23.49 1.98
N GLU A 111 -18.01 -23.38 1.26
CA GLU A 111 -17.10 -24.49 1.11
C GLU A 111 -16.52 -24.77 2.50
N PRO A 112 -16.59 -26.02 2.99
CA PRO A 112 -16.01 -26.35 4.27
C PRO A 112 -14.52 -26.02 4.25
N ILE A 113 -14.08 -25.25 5.24
CA ILE A 113 -12.66 -24.90 5.40
C ILE A 113 -11.90 -26.21 5.62
N PRO A 114 -10.92 -26.56 4.77
CA PRO A 114 -10.17 -27.79 4.95
C PRO A 114 -9.26 -27.70 6.19
N ASP A 115 -9.08 -28.84 6.85
CA ASP A 115 -8.15 -28.96 7.98
C ASP A 115 -6.73 -28.56 7.57
N VAL A 116 -6.03 -27.84 8.46
CA VAL A 116 -4.61 -27.52 8.28
C VAL A 116 -3.79 -28.82 8.22
N MET A 117 -3.00 -28.96 7.15
CA MET A 117 -2.08 -30.09 6.98
C MET A 117 -0.69 -29.77 7.53
N TRP A 118 0.05 -30.80 7.94
CA TRP A 118 1.40 -30.61 8.51
C TRP A 118 2.39 -30.06 7.47
N GLU A 119 2.17 -30.35 6.18
CA GLU A 119 2.94 -29.84 5.05
C GLU A 119 2.78 -28.31 4.91
N GLU A 120 1.59 -27.78 5.18
CA GLU A 120 1.30 -26.35 5.17
C GLU A 120 2.01 -25.65 6.34
N VAL A 121 1.99 -26.26 7.51
CA VAL A 121 2.73 -25.79 8.69
C VAL A 121 4.23 -25.79 8.41
N GLU A 122 4.75 -26.86 7.82
CA GLU A 122 6.16 -26.93 7.42
C GLU A 122 6.52 -25.80 6.45
N HIS A 123 5.68 -25.58 5.43
CA HIS A 123 5.89 -24.51 4.46
C HIS A 123 5.90 -23.14 5.14
N ALA A 124 4.92 -22.86 5.99
CA ALA A 124 4.82 -21.61 6.73
C ALA A 124 6.06 -21.37 7.60
N VAL A 125 6.50 -22.37 8.37
CA VAL A 125 7.68 -22.27 9.24
C VAL A 125 8.95 -22.02 8.41
N LYS A 126 9.10 -22.64 7.23
CA LYS A 126 10.24 -22.41 6.33
C LYS A 126 10.30 -20.96 5.85
N GLN A 127 9.16 -20.33 5.58
CA GLN A 127 9.07 -18.94 5.11
C GLN A 127 9.38 -17.89 6.20
N ILE A 128 9.36 -18.26 7.48
CA ILE A 128 9.66 -17.33 8.58
C ILE A 128 11.10 -16.80 8.43
N LYS A 129 11.28 -15.48 8.46
CA LYS A 129 12.61 -14.85 8.39
C LYS A 129 13.38 -15.10 9.70
N ALA A 130 14.63 -15.54 9.60
CA ALA A 130 15.53 -15.67 10.74
C ALA A 130 15.94 -14.29 11.30
N GLY A 131 16.45 -14.27 12.53
CA GLY A 131 16.96 -13.06 13.18
C GLY A 131 15.89 -12.08 13.65
N LYS A 132 14.64 -12.53 13.81
CA LYS A 132 13.60 -11.75 14.49
C LYS A 132 13.72 -11.90 16.01
N SER A 133 13.37 -10.85 16.73
CA SER A 133 13.29 -10.89 18.18
C SER A 133 12.16 -11.85 18.61
N PRO A 134 12.38 -12.69 19.64
CA PRO A 134 11.34 -13.53 20.19
C PRO A 134 10.16 -12.73 20.77
N GLY A 135 8.99 -13.36 20.84
CA GLY A 135 7.79 -12.80 21.45
C GLY A 135 7.76 -12.95 22.98
N CYS A 136 6.57 -12.81 23.59
CA CYS A 136 6.37 -13.04 25.02
C CYS A 136 6.63 -14.50 25.45
N ASP A 137 6.52 -15.43 24.50
CA ASP A 137 6.84 -16.86 24.64
C ASP A 137 8.35 -17.15 24.67
N ASN A 138 9.19 -16.14 24.38
CA ASN A 138 10.63 -16.25 24.23
C ASN A 138 11.07 -17.27 23.15
N ILE A 139 10.21 -17.60 22.19
CA ILE A 139 10.50 -18.55 21.11
C ILE A 139 11.04 -17.80 19.90
N ARG A 140 12.24 -18.18 19.44
CA ARG A 140 12.85 -17.59 18.25
C ARG A 140 12.44 -18.37 16.99
N PRO A 141 12.40 -17.72 15.81
CA PRO A 141 12.14 -18.40 14.54
C PRO A 141 13.02 -19.63 14.28
N GLU A 142 14.25 -19.62 14.78
CA GLU A 142 15.22 -20.70 14.64
C GLU A 142 14.81 -21.94 15.45
N HIS A 143 14.17 -21.75 16.60
CA HIS A 143 13.65 -22.86 17.42
C HIS A 143 12.48 -23.57 16.72
N LEU A 144 11.58 -22.79 16.12
CA LEU A 144 10.48 -23.32 15.29
C LEU A 144 11.00 -24.14 14.11
N LYS A 145 12.04 -23.64 13.42
CA LYS A 145 12.68 -24.37 12.31
C LYS A 145 13.40 -25.64 12.75
N ALA A 146 13.96 -25.65 13.96
CA ALA A 146 14.66 -26.81 14.52
C ALA A 146 13.70 -27.93 14.99
N GLY A 147 12.44 -27.61 15.29
CA GLY A 147 11.46 -28.57 15.81
C GLY A 147 11.06 -29.69 14.84
N GLY A 148 11.23 -29.49 13.53
CA GLY A 148 11.05 -30.51 12.50
C GLY A 148 9.65 -31.14 12.45
N LEU A 149 9.55 -32.30 11.81
CA LEU A 149 8.27 -32.99 11.56
C LEU A 149 7.41 -33.25 12.81
N PRO A 150 7.96 -33.66 13.98
CA PRO A 150 7.14 -33.87 15.17
C PRO A 150 6.41 -32.61 15.61
N LEU A 151 7.08 -31.44 15.56
CA LEU A 151 6.46 -30.16 15.90
C LEU A 151 5.37 -29.78 14.89
N PHE A 152 5.62 -29.97 13.59
CA PHE A 152 4.65 -29.60 12.55
C PHE A 152 3.35 -30.41 12.65
N LYS A 153 3.45 -31.71 12.96
CA LYS A 153 2.28 -32.57 13.20
C LYS A 153 1.51 -32.15 14.45
N ALA A 154 2.21 -31.85 15.55
CA ALA A 154 1.56 -31.40 16.79
C ALA A 154 0.82 -30.07 16.60
N LEU A 155 1.41 -29.13 15.86
CA LEU A 155 0.77 -27.85 15.55
C LEU A 155 -0.46 -28.02 14.65
N ALA A 156 -0.36 -28.85 13.60
CA ALA A 156 -1.49 -29.13 12.72
C ALA A 156 -2.66 -29.82 13.46
N GLN A 157 -2.35 -30.71 14.40
CA GLN A 157 -3.37 -31.33 15.24
C GLN A 157 -4.02 -30.33 16.20
N ARG A 158 -3.22 -29.50 16.88
CA ARG A 158 -3.72 -28.47 17.80
C ARG A 158 -4.64 -27.47 17.09
N SER A 159 -4.35 -27.12 15.84
CA SER A 159 -5.23 -26.27 15.03
C SER A 159 -6.63 -26.85 14.82
N ARG A 160 -6.78 -28.19 14.79
CA ARG A 160 -8.09 -28.84 14.64
C ARG A 160 -8.89 -28.85 15.94
N GLU A 161 -8.20 -28.97 17.07
CA GLU A 161 -8.82 -29.05 18.39
C GLU A 161 -9.41 -27.68 18.80
N GLU A 162 -8.75 -26.57 18.43
CA GLU A 162 -9.22 -25.21 18.73
C GLU A 162 -10.53 -24.85 18.01
N ASP A 163 -10.77 -25.36 16.79
CA ASP A 163 -12.02 -25.13 16.05
C ASP A 163 -13.22 -25.90 16.63
N SER A 164 -12.97 -27.00 17.35
CA SER A 164 -14.02 -27.83 17.98
C SER A 164 -14.50 -27.31 19.35
N GLY A 165 -13.75 -26.39 19.96
CA GLY A 165 -14.03 -25.87 21.31
C GLY A 165 -14.87 -24.58 21.34
N ALA A 166 -15.30 -24.05 20.20
CA ALA A 166 -16.05 -22.79 20.11
C ALA A 166 -17.58 -22.96 20.19
N MET A 167 -18.07 -24.00 20.86
CA MET A 167 -19.51 -24.28 21.01
C MET A 167 -19.86 -24.64 22.46
N GLU A 168 -19.53 -23.75 23.40
CA GLU A 168 -20.09 -23.76 24.75
C GLU A 168 -20.80 -22.41 25.03
N GLU A 169 -22.13 -22.52 25.18
CA GLU A 169 -23.12 -21.60 25.75
C GLU A 169 -22.95 -20.08 25.58
N ILE A 170 -23.66 -19.51 24.60
CA ILE A 170 -24.32 -18.21 24.77
C ILE A 170 -25.77 -18.52 25.15
N THR A 171 -26.06 -18.58 26.44
CA THR A 171 -27.42 -18.49 26.95
C THR A 171 -27.87 -17.03 26.94
N ASP A 172 -29.15 -16.84 26.65
CA ASP A 172 -29.89 -15.58 26.49
C ASP A 172 -29.54 -14.48 27.50
N ASP A 173 -29.18 -13.30 27.00
CA ASP A 173 -29.41 -12.02 27.69
C ASP A 173 -29.71 -10.89 26.69
N THR A 174 -30.65 -11.17 25.76
CA THR A 174 -31.12 -10.20 24.75
C THR A 174 -32.29 -9.34 25.28
N ALA A 175 -32.24 -8.87 26.53
CA ALA A 175 -33.34 -8.12 27.13
C ALA A 175 -32.97 -6.74 27.73
N ASP A 176 -31.72 -6.49 28.14
CA ASP A 176 -31.43 -5.31 28.98
C ASP A 176 -30.68 -4.15 28.30
N GLU A 177 -30.21 -4.32 27.06
CA GLU A 177 -29.46 -3.25 26.37
C GLU A 177 -30.37 -2.26 25.61
N LYS A 178 -31.61 -2.65 25.29
CA LYS A 178 -32.62 -1.76 24.67
C LYS A 178 -33.20 -0.71 25.62
N ARG A 179 -32.96 -0.81 26.94
CA ARG A 179 -33.36 0.22 27.91
C ARG A 179 -32.35 1.37 28.01
N ARG A 180 -31.05 1.12 27.84
CA ARG A 180 -30.01 2.18 27.92
C ARG A 180 -29.95 3.11 26.71
N SER A 181 -30.33 2.64 25.51
CA SER A 181 -30.31 3.49 24.30
C SER A 181 -31.49 4.47 24.18
N ARG A 182 -32.50 4.39 25.06
CA ARG A 182 -33.59 5.39 25.12
C ARG A 182 -33.25 6.61 25.98
N GLU A 183 -32.25 6.54 26.86
CA GLU A 183 -31.86 7.66 27.72
C GLU A 183 -30.78 8.57 27.12
N PHE A 184 -29.99 8.09 26.15
CA PHE A 184 -28.98 8.93 25.47
C PHE A 184 -29.53 9.76 24.29
N GLY A 185 -30.80 9.58 23.91
CA GLY A 185 -31.44 10.28 22.79
C GLY A 185 -32.08 11.63 23.11
N GLN A 186 -31.95 12.15 24.34
CA GLN A 186 -32.63 13.39 24.77
C GLN A 186 -31.72 14.54 25.22
N LEU A 187 -30.39 14.44 25.08
CA LEU A 187 -29.49 15.53 25.45
C LEU A 187 -28.47 15.86 24.35
N GLN A 188 -28.93 16.41 23.22
CA GLN A 188 -28.20 17.48 22.49
C GLN A 188 -29.00 18.10 21.34
N THR A 189 -30.26 18.47 21.61
CA THR A 189 -30.92 19.57 20.89
C THR A 189 -30.81 20.81 21.76
N HIS A 190 -29.78 21.63 21.55
CA HIS A 190 -29.75 23.08 21.78
C HIS A 190 -28.29 23.54 21.60
N TYR A 191 -27.96 24.07 20.43
CA TYR A 191 -27.45 25.44 20.28
C TYR A 191 -27.29 25.76 18.79
N ILE A 192 -28.21 26.62 18.33
CA ILE A 192 -28.15 27.37 17.08
C ILE A 192 -27.18 28.52 17.30
N ALA A 193 -26.34 28.82 16.30
CA ALA A 193 -26.16 30.16 15.70
C ALA A 193 -24.74 30.40 15.19
N VAL A 194 -24.65 30.52 13.87
CA VAL A 194 -23.61 31.29 13.15
C VAL A 194 -23.78 32.77 13.54
N PRO A 195 -22.68 33.54 13.66
CA PRO A 195 -22.64 34.73 12.81
C PRO A 195 -21.29 34.95 12.13
N SER A 196 -21.41 35.38 10.88
CA SER A 196 -20.43 36.01 10.01
C SER A 196 -19.80 37.27 10.62
N LEU A 197 -18.53 37.51 10.31
CA LEU A 197 -18.01 38.73 9.65
C LEU A 197 -16.63 38.43 9.04
#